data_AF-A0A2J6J7K7-F1
#
_entry.id   AF-A0A2J6J7K7-F1
#
_cell.length_a   1.000
_cell.length_b   1.000
_cell.length_c   1.000
_cell.angle_alpha   90.00
_cell.angle_beta   90.00
_cell.angle_gamma   90.00
#
_symmetry.space_group_name_H-M   'P 1'
#
loop_
_entity.id
_entity.type
_entity.pdbx_description
1 polymer ?
#
loop_
_entity_poly.entity_id
_entity_poly.type
_entity_poly.pdbx_seq_one_letter_code
_entity_poly.pdbx_strand_id
1 'polypeptide(L)'
;MKPLTHIMLSLFFILTLTATSAFALNQAAKDAFDYGEYEKTIELVTQEKNYKSDISNVMLIAFSNLQLYEFTKFKHYKNEYKLNYDLIVAKAGVDDLEKILFFVNSQDKPVVVKSSRKLTKTIFKNLYKVDDIPKLLPFTVSSDEEVKKYAFDAIHTILKPKRDIVNKGGTMRPKDIRYFSDKKLISALVENLGEPKAKKILEVIEEPALEYLMAEGGTAGSKISASINKKIQKRKKKYPSSNWYSATGKTL
;
A
#
# COMPACT_ATOMS: atom_id res chain seq x y z
N MET A 1 -35.84 -42.15 -12.28
CA MET A 1 -35.57 -40.77 -11.80
C MET A 1 -34.26 -40.79 -11.03
N LYS A 2 -33.33 -39.92 -11.40
CA LYS A 2 -31.89 -39.96 -11.07
C LYS A 2 -31.59 -39.43 -9.65
N PRO A 3 -30.50 -39.90 -8.99
CA PRO A 3 -30.00 -39.35 -7.74
C PRO A 3 -29.15 -38.11 -8.03
N LEU A 4 -29.33 -37.03 -7.27
CA LEU A 4 -28.61 -35.75 -7.46
C LEU A 4 -28.04 -35.18 -6.15
N THR A 5 -27.82 -36.02 -5.15
CA THR A 5 -27.38 -35.61 -3.80
C THR A 5 -25.95 -36.00 -3.43
N HIS A 6 -25.17 -36.63 -4.32
CA HIS A 6 -23.78 -37.04 -4.02
C HIS A 6 -22.67 -36.18 -4.64
N ILE A 7 -22.98 -35.15 -5.44
CA ILE A 7 -21.96 -34.32 -6.09
C ILE A 7 -21.63 -33.05 -5.28
N MET A 8 -22.54 -32.57 -4.43
CA MET A 8 -22.31 -31.35 -3.63
C MET A 8 -21.43 -31.57 -2.40
N LEU A 9 -21.39 -32.78 -1.83
CA LEU A 9 -20.52 -33.09 -0.68
C LEU A 9 -19.04 -33.27 -1.10
N SER A 10 -18.75 -33.70 -2.34
CA SER A 10 -17.38 -33.95 -2.79
C SER A 10 -16.63 -32.67 -3.16
N LEU A 11 -17.32 -31.66 -3.73
CA LEU A 11 -16.70 -30.37 -4.04
C LEU A 11 -16.28 -29.61 -2.77
N PHE A 12 -17.10 -29.63 -1.71
CA PHE A 12 -16.78 -28.96 -0.46
C PHE A 12 -15.60 -29.63 0.27
N PHE A 13 -15.48 -30.96 0.19
CA PHE A 13 -14.37 -31.72 0.80
C PHE A 13 -13.05 -31.62 0.01
N ILE A 14 -13.10 -31.48 -1.31
CA ILE A 14 -11.92 -31.26 -2.16
C ILE A 14 -11.39 -29.83 -1.99
N LEU A 15 -12.27 -28.84 -1.84
CA LEU A 15 -11.90 -27.44 -1.57
C LEU A 15 -11.26 -27.27 -0.17
N THR A 16 -11.73 -28.00 0.85
CA THR A 16 -11.11 -27.94 2.18
C THR A 16 -9.75 -28.65 2.22
N LEU A 17 -9.60 -29.84 1.60
CA LEU A 17 -8.31 -30.55 1.58
C LEU A 17 -7.20 -29.79 0.84
N THR A 18 -7.52 -29.20 -0.32
CA THR A 18 -6.55 -28.45 -1.13
C THR A 18 -6.12 -27.13 -0.49
N ALA A 19 -7.03 -26.46 0.23
CA ALA A 19 -6.70 -25.27 1.01
C ALA A 19 -5.78 -25.60 2.20
N THR A 20 -6.02 -26.72 2.91
CA THR A 20 -5.14 -27.17 4.00
C THR A 20 -3.75 -27.58 3.51
N SER A 21 -3.63 -28.20 2.33
CA SER A 21 -2.32 -28.61 1.80
C SER A 21 -1.48 -27.42 1.34
N ALA A 22 -2.08 -26.44 0.66
CA ALA A 22 -1.36 -25.24 0.22
C ALA A 22 -0.91 -24.37 1.41
N PHE A 23 -1.77 -24.23 2.43
CA PHE A 23 -1.41 -23.52 3.65
C PHE A 23 -0.23 -24.18 4.39
N ALA A 24 -0.26 -25.51 4.53
CA ALA A 24 0.82 -26.26 5.18
C ALA A 24 2.16 -26.14 4.42
N LEU A 25 2.11 -26.15 3.08
CA LEU A 25 3.29 -26.02 2.24
C LEU A 25 3.93 -24.63 2.36
N ASN A 26 3.10 -23.58 2.38
CA ASN A 26 3.54 -22.20 2.53
C ASN A 26 4.17 -21.97 3.91
N GLN A 27 3.59 -22.53 4.97
CA GLN A 27 4.18 -22.47 6.30
C GLN A 27 5.51 -23.22 6.37
N ALA A 28 5.58 -24.44 5.82
CA ALA A 28 6.82 -25.21 5.77
C ALA A 28 7.93 -24.48 4.98
N ALA A 29 7.57 -23.76 3.91
CA ALA A 29 8.52 -22.95 3.15
C ALA A 29 9.04 -21.75 3.96
N LYS A 30 8.18 -21.09 4.76
CA LYS A 30 8.61 -20.02 5.68
C LYS A 30 9.54 -20.54 6.76
N ASP A 31 9.20 -21.68 7.36
CA ASP A 31 10.04 -22.29 8.39
C ASP A 31 11.41 -22.66 7.80
N ALA A 32 11.44 -23.29 6.62
CA ALA A 32 12.68 -23.59 5.90
C ALA A 32 13.50 -22.32 5.62
N PHE A 33 12.85 -21.23 5.20
CA PHE A 33 13.53 -19.94 4.98
C PHE A 33 14.15 -19.39 6.25
N ASP A 34 13.41 -19.45 7.37
CA ASP A 34 13.86 -18.93 8.65
C ASP A 34 15.07 -19.73 9.18
N TYR A 35 15.07 -21.06 9.01
CA TYR A 35 16.19 -21.94 9.32
C TYR A 35 17.38 -21.85 8.34
N GLY A 36 17.27 -21.06 7.27
CA GLY A 36 18.34 -20.90 6.27
C GLY A 36 18.40 -22.02 5.23
N GLU A 37 17.38 -22.89 5.15
CA GLU A 37 17.23 -23.95 4.16
C GLU A 37 16.67 -23.38 2.82
N TYR A 38 17.44 -22.49 2.19
CA TYR A 38 16.97 -21.69 1.06
C TYR A 38 16.64 -22.49 -0.22
N GLU A 39 17.42 -23.54 -0.52
CA GLU A 39 17.15 -24.41 -1.67
C GLU A 39 15.84 -25.20 -1.46
N LYS A 40 15.64 -25.75 -0.26
CA LYS A 40 14.39 -26.42 0.13
C LYS A 40 13.20 -25.46 0.13
N THR A 41 13.40 -24.21 0.54
CA THR A 41 12.36 -23.18 0.43
C THR A 41 11.89 -23.02 -1.02
N ILE A 42 12.83 -22.92 -1.97
CA ILE A 42 12.51 -22.79 -3.40
C ILE A 42 11.78 -24.05 -3.91
N GLU A 43 12.26 -25.23 -3.52
CA GLU A 43 11.62 -26.50 -3.87
C GLU A 43 10.17 -26.56 -3.39
N LEU A 44 9.94 -26.31 -2.10
CA LEU A 44 8.60 -26.33 -1.50
C LEU A 44 7.66 -25.34 -2.20
N VAL A 45 8.09 -24.10 -2.43
CA VAL A 45 7.24 -23.12 -3.10
C VAL A 45 6.92 -23.54 -4.54
N THR A 46 7.88 -24.09 -5.27
CA THR A 46 7.69 -24.46 -6.69
C THR A 46 6.86 -25.71 -6.91
N GLN A 47 6.60 -26.52 -5.87
CA GLN A 47 5.65 -27.63 -5.91
C GLN A 47 4.20 -27.16 -6.07
N GLU A 48 3.87 -25.90 -5.73
CA GLU A 48 2.55 -25.35 -5.99
C GLU A 48 2.37 -24.97 -7.47
N LYS A 49 1.40 -25.60 -8.14
CA LYS A 49 1.12 -25.43 -9.58
C LYS A 49 0.96 -23.97 -10.03
N ASN A 50 0.53 -23.08 -9.13
CA ASN A 50 0.31 -21.66 -9.40
C ASN A 50 1.14 -20.73 -8.50
N TYR A 51 2.30 -21.16 -7.99
CA TYR A 51 3.06 -20.39 -6.99
C TYR A 51 3.33 -18.93 -7.39
N LYS A 52 3.50 -18.63 -8.69
CA LYS A 52 3.73 -17.28 -9.22
C LYS A 52 2.52 -16.33 -9.13
N SER A 53 1.34 -16.83 -8.72
CA SER A 53 0.17 -15.99 -8.47
C SER A 53 0.16 -15.39 -7.06
N ASP A 54 0.82 -16.03 -6.08
CA ASP A 54 0.98 -15.45 -4.74
C ASP A 54 2.31 -14.72 -4.61
N ILE A 55 2.24 -13.43 -4.28
CA ILE A 55 3.42 -12.59 -4.07
C ILE A 55 4.26 -13.10 -2.89
N SER A 56 3.67 -13.72 -1.87
CA SER A 56 4.42 -14.33 -0.74
C SER A 56 5.41 -15.37 -1.25
N ASN A 57 4.94 -16.25 -2.14
CA ASN A 57 5.73 -17.32 -2.73
C ASN A 57 6.86 -16.77 -3.61
N VAL A 58 6.56 -15.78 -4.44
CA VAL A 58 7.59 -15.12 -5.28
C VAL A 58 8.63 -14.40 -4.40
N MET A 59 8.22 -13.81 -3.28
CA MET A 59 9.15 -13.20 -2.31
C MET A 59 10.06 -14.23 -1.64
N LEU A 60 9.52 -15.37 -1.19
CA LEU A 60 10.32 -16.46 -0.63
C LEU A 60 11.38 -16.92 -1.64
N ILE A 61 11.00 -17.14 -2.89
CA ILE A 61 11.95 -17.52 -3.94
C ILE A 61 12.99 -16.42 -4.18
N ALA A 62 12.57 -15.16 -4.31
CA ALA A 62 13.48 -14.05 -4.56
C ALA A 62 14.52 -13.93 -3.43
N PHE A 63 14.08 -13.92 -2.18
CA PHE A 63 14.96 -13.72 -1.04
C PHE A 63 15.80 -14.96 -0.69
N SER A 64 15.32 -16.18 -0.96
CA SER A 64 16.16 -17.38 -0.92
C SER A 64 17.30 -17.30 -1.93
N ASN A 65 17.01 -16.91 -3.17
CA ASN A 65 18.04 -16.71 -4.19
C ASN A 65 19.01 -15.58 -3.82
N LEU A 66 18.53 -14.50 -3.18
CA LEU A 66 19.39 -13.44 -2.68
C LEU A 66 20.37 -13.97 -1.63
N GLN A 67 19.91 -14.78 -0.69
CA GLN A 67 20.76 -15.38 0.35
C GLN A 67 21.75 -16.40 -0.21
N LEU A 68 21.30 -17.28 -1.11
CA LEU A 68 22.17 -18.23 -1.80
C LEU A 68 23.25 -17.51 -2.61
N TYR A 69 22.91 -16.40 -3.27
CA TYR A 69 23.91 -15.56 -3.92
C TYR A 69 24.88 -14.96 -2.91
N GLU A 70 24.44 -14.50 -1.75
CA GLU A 70 25.34 -13.95 -0.74
C GLU A 70 26.35 -14.97 -0.22
N PHE A 71 25.96 -16.24 -0.08
CA PHE A 71 26.88 -17.31 0.35
C PHE A 71 27.79 -17.82 -0.75
N THR A 72 27.26 -18.07 -1.95
CA THR A 72 27.99 -18.75 -3.04
C THR A 72 28.66 -17.80 -4.02
N LYS A 73 28.15 -16.56 -4.11
CA LYS A 73 28.45 -15.58 -5.17
C LYS A 73 28.18 -16.09 -6.60
N PHE A 74 27.38 -17.14 -6.77
CA PHE A 74 27.05 -17.70 -8.09
C PHE A 74 26.03 -16.81 -8.83
N LYS A 75 26.39 -16.39 -10.06
CA LYS A 75 25.58 -15.45 -10.85
C LYS A 75 24.17 -15.94 -11.16
N HIS A 76 23.95 -17.25 -11.22
CA HIS A 76 22.61 -17.83 -11.43
C HIS A 76 21.61 -17.33 -10.39
N TYR A 77 21.93 -17.45 -9.09
CA TYR A 77 21.07 -16.99 -8.00
C TYR A 77 20.82 -15.48 -8.03
N LYS A 78 21.81 -14.68 -8.42
CA LYS A 78 21.61 -13.24 -8.62
C LYS A 78 20.60 -12.94 -9.72
N ASN A 79 20.65 -13.68 -10.82
CA ASN A 79 19.75 -13.50 -11.96
C ASN A 79 18.32 -13.93 -11.59
N GLU A 80 18.17 -15.06 -10.90
CA GLU A 80 16.87 -15.53 -10.40
C GLU A 80 16.27 -14.56 -9.38
N TYR A 81 17.06 -14.06 -8.43
CA TYR A 81 16.62 -13.00 -7.52
C TYR A 81 16.10 -11.78 -8.29
N LYS A 82 16.85 -11.29 -9.28
CA LYS A 82 16.45 -10.12 -10.07
C LYS A 82 15.14 -10.37 -10.84
N LEU A 83 15.03 -11.53 -11.49
CA LEU A 83 13.83 -11.91 -12.24
C LEU A 83 12.58 -11.90 -11.35
N ASN A 84 12.67 -12.52 -10.18
CA ASN A 84 11.55 -12.58 -9.23
C ASN A 84 11.29 -11.22 -8.56
N TYR A 85 12.33 -10.44 -8.27
CA TYR A 85 12.18 -9.07 -7.76
C TYR A 85 11.41 -8.18 -8.73
N ASP A 86 11.78 -8.21 -10.00
CA ASP A 86 11.12 -7.43 -11.05
C ASP A 86 9.65 -7.89 -11.24
N LEU A 87 9.39 -9.19 -11.11
CA LEU A 87 8.03 -9.73 -11.10
C LEU A 87 7.18 -9.20 -9.92
N ILE A 88 7.77 -9.12 -8.72
CA ILE A 88 7.09 -8.57 -7.55
C ILE A 88 6.80 -7.08 -7.77
N VAL A 89 7.79 -6.30 -8.25
CA VAL A 89 7.60 -4.87 -8.54
C VAL A 89 6.49 -4.63 -9.56
N ALA A 90 6.33 -5.50 -10.55
CA ALA A 90 5.31 -5.37 -11.59
C ALA A 90 3.89 -5.72 -11.12
N LYS A 91 3.76 -6.60 -10.11
CA LYS A 91 2.47 -7.17 -9.70
C LYS A 91 1.98 -6.69 -8.33
N ALA A 92 2.88 -6.46 -7.39
CA ALA A 92 2.53 -6.19 -6.01
C ALA A 92 1.75 -4.87 -5.89
N GLY A 93 0.66 -4.93 -5.13
CA GLY A 93 -0.18 -3.79 -4.84
C GLY A 93 -0.17 -3.43 -3.36
N VAL A 94 -1.12 -2.58 -2.98
CA VAL A 94 -1.34 -2.22 -1.57
C VAL A 94 -1.70 -3.44 -0.71
N ASP A 95 -2.38 -4.44 -1.28
CA ASP A 95 -2.79 -5.67 -0.59
C ASP A 95 -1.60 -6.60 -0.23
N ASP A 96 -0.42 -6.35 -0.81
CA ASP A 96 0.77 -7.15 -0.55
C ASP A 96 1.75 -6.49 0.42
N LEU A 97 1.47 -5.25 0.87
CA LEU A 97 2.38 -4.49 1.72
C LEU A 97 2.68 -5.21 3.04
N GLU A 98 1.67 -5.76 3.71
CA GLU A 98 1.86 -6.51 4.97
C GLU A 98 2.77 -7.73 4.78
N LYS A 99 2.61 -8.43 3.65
CA LYS A 99 3.45 -9.59 3.30
C LYS A 99 4.90 -9.17 3.05
N ILE A 100 5.14 -8.00 2.45
CA ILE A 100 6.50 -7.47 2.24
C ILE A 100 7.13 -7.06 3.58
N LEU A 101 6.33 -6.47 4.48
CA LEU A 101 6.80 -6.05 5.81
C LEU A 101 7.23 -7.22 6.69
N PHE A 102 6.70 -8.42 6.48
CA PHE A 102 7.22 -9.65 7.11
C PHE A 102 8.74 -9.77 6.97
N PHE A 103 9.27 -9.60 5.75
CA PHE A 103 10.70 -9.72 5.48
C PHE A 103 11.54 -8.51 5.92
N VAL A 104 10.91 -7.39 6.29
CA VAL A 104 11.60 -6.26 6.92
C VAL A 104 11.98 -6.59 8.37
N ASN A 105 11.25 -7.51 9.00
CA ASN A 105 11.46 -7.92 10.39
C ASN A 105 12.47 -9.07 10.57
N SER A 106 12.98 -9.66 9.48
CA SER A 106 14.00 -10.73 9.50
C SER A 106 15.40 -10.18 9.83
N GLN A 107 15.59 -9.67 11.05
CA GLN A 107 16.80 -8.93 11.46
C GLN A 107 18.10 -9.74 11.34
N ASP A 108 18.02 -11.06 11.43
CA ASP A 108 19.11 -12.01 11.25
C ASP A 108 19.60 -12.11 9.79
N LYS A 109 18.88 -11.49 8.84
CA LYS A 109 19.14 -11.54 7.40
C LYS A 109 19.30 -10.12 6.80
N PRO A 110 20.41 -9.38 7.08
CA PRO A 110 20.55 -7.95 6.74
C PRO A 110 20.37 -7.60 5.26
N VAL A 111 20.83 -8.47 4.35
CA VAL A 111 20.71 -8.23 2.90
C VAL A 111 19.25 -8.35 2.44
N VAL A 112 18.48 -9.27 3.03
CA VAL A 112 17.04 -9.40 2.80
C VAL A 112 16.33 -8.18 3.34
N VAL A 113 16.58 -7.77 4.59
CA VAL A 113 15.97 -6.56 5.17
C VAL A 113 16.22 -5.33 4.29
N LYS A 114 17.46 -5.13 3.83
CA LYS A 114 17.81 -4.02 2.92
C LYS A 114 17.03 -4.09 1.61
N SER A 115 16.90 -5.28 1.02
CA SER A 115 16.15 -5.46 -0.22
C SER A 115 14.64 -5.24 -0.02
N SER A 116 14.08 -5.79 1.05
CA SER A 116 12.68 -5.64 1.44
C SER A 116 12.32 -4.18 1.67
N ARG A 117 13.15 -3.41 2.40
CA ARG A 117 12.92 -1.95 2.57
C ARG A 117 12.92 -1.21 1.23
N LYS A 118 13.82 -1.56 0.32
CA LYS A 118 13.84 -0.98 -1.05
C LYS A 118 12.58 -1.36 -1.83
N LEU A 119 12.14 -2.60 -1.71
CA LEU A 119 10.92 -3.09 -2.35
C LEU A 119 9.69 -2.36 -1.79
N THR A 120 9.51 -2.30 -0.47
CA THR A 120 8.43 -1.55 0.21
C THR A 120 8.34 -0.13 -0.33
N LYS A 121 9.45 0.61 -0.34
CA LYS A 121 9.50 1.98 -0.89
C LYS A 121 9.05 2.04 -2.36
N THR A 122 9.45 1.05 -3.16
CA THR A 122 9.10 0.98 -4.59
C THR A 122 7.61 0.72 -4.78
N ILE A 123 7.02 -0.21 -4.01
CA ILE A 123 5.59 -0.50 -4.08
C ILE A 123 4.77 0.72 -3.69
N PHE A 124 5.07 1.39 -2.57
CA PHE A 124 4.37 2.62 -2.18
C PHE A 124 4.43 3.71 -3.27
N LYS A 125 5.57 3.88 -3.93
CA LYS A 125 5.73 4.85 -5.03
C LYS A 125 4.89 4.51 -6.27
N ASN A 126 4.59 3.24 -6.48
CA ASN A 126 3.79 2.76 -7.61
C ASN A 126 2.29 2.79 -7.33
N LEU A 127 1.86 3.19 -6.12
CA LEU A 127 0.44 3.34 -5.80
C LEU A 127 -0.09 4.68 -6.33
N TYR A 128 -1.15 4.62 -7.13
CA TYR A 128 -1.77 5.79 -7.76
C TYR A 128 -3.31 5.72 -7.80
N LYS A 129 -3.92 4.62 -7.35
CA LYS A 129 -5.38 4.45 -7.41
C LYS A 129 -5.98 5.07 -6.16
N VAL A 130 -7.06 5.83 -6.36
CA VAL A 130 -7.77 6.47 -5.24
C VAL A 130 -8.40 5.45 -4.29
N ASP A 131 -8.72 4.26 -4.82
CA ASP A 131 -9.29 3.15 -4.06
C ASP A 131 -8.28 2.50 -3.10
N ASP A 132 -6.98 2.80 -3.24
CA ASP A 132 -5.94 2.30 -2.32
C ASP A 132 -5.90 3.09 -1.00
N ILE A 133 -6.48 4.30 -0.94
CA ILE A 133 -6.40 5.19 0.24
C ILE A 133 -6.86 4.51 1.54
N PRO A 134 -8.03 3.83 1.61
CA PRO A 134 -8.47 3.20 2.85
C PRO A 134 -7.50 2.12 3.33
N LYS A 135 -6.88 1.40 2.38
CA LYS A 135 -5.90 0.35 2.66
C LYS A 135 -4.55 0.92 3.09
N LEU A 136 -4.29 2.20 2.82
CA LEU A 136 -3.08 2.90 3.26
C LEU A 136 -3.17 3.44 4.70
N LEU A 137 -4.39 3.63 5.24
CA LEU A 137 -4.59 4.21 6.58
C LEU A 137 -3.93 3.40 7.72
N PRO A 138 -3.96 2.06 7.75
CA PRO A 138 -3.25 1.30 8.79
C PRO A 138 -1.75 1.61 8.83
N PHE A 139 -1.13 1.92 7.69
CA PHE A 139 0.29 2.22 7.61
C PHE A 139 0.64 3.63 8.08
N THR A 140 -0.31 4.57 8.17
CA THR A 140 -0.06 5.93 8.68
C THR A 140 0.15 5.98 10.20
N VAL A 141 -0.18 4.89 10.90
CA VAL A 141 0.05 4.74 12.35
C VAL A 141 1.11 3.66 12.66
N SER A 142 1.85 3.21 11.65
CA SER A 142 2.94 2.24 11.80
C SER A 142 4.00 2.73 12.81
N SER A 143 4.57 1.81 13.59
CA SER A 143 5.73 2.09 14.46
C SER A 143 7.03 2.25 13.66
N ASP A 144 7.12 1.68 12.46
CA ASP A 144 8.22 1.95 11.53
C ASP A 144 7.98 3.31 10.84
N GLU A 145 8.82 4.30 11.18
CA GLU A 145 8.75 5.67 10.66
C GLU A 145 8.97 5.76 9.14
N GLU A 146 9.73 4.86 8.52
CA GLU A 146 9.88 4.85 7.06
C GLU A 146 8.58 4.39 6.40
N VAL A 147 7.94 3.35 6.93
CA VAL A 147 6.66 2.84 6.43
C VAL A 147 5.58 3.92 6.58
N LYS A 148 5.51 4.57 7.74
CA LYS A 148 4.62 5.70 8.00
C LYS A 148 4.80 6.81 6.97
N LYS A 149 6.05 7.22 6.74
CA LYS A 149 6.40 8.23 5.73
C LYS A 149 5.98 7.80 4.32
N TYR A 150 6.23 6.56 3.93
CA TYR A 150 5.85 6.05 2.60
C TYR A 150 4.33 6.03 2.40
N ALA A 151 3.57 5.71 3.44
CA ALA A 151 2.10 5.76 3.39
C ALA A 151 1.60 7.18 3.11
N PHE A 152 2.09 8.18 3.85
CA PHE A 152 1.72 9.57 3.58
C PHE A 152 2.20 10.05 2.20
N ASP A 153 3.40 9.65 1.77
CA ASP A 153 3.89 9.98 0.42
C ASP A 153 2.98 9.42 -0.68
N ALA A 154 2.50 8.18 -0.53
CA ALA A 154 1.56 7.55 -1.44
C ALA A 154 0.20 8.27 -1.45
N ILE A 155 -0.39 8.53 -0.28
CA ILE A 155 -1.66 9.27 -0.16
C ILE A 155 -1.56 10.64 -0.83
N HIS A 156 -0.49 11.38 -0.58
CA HIS A 156 -0.26 12.68 -1.22
C HIS A 156 -0.13 12.56 -2.75
N THR A 157 0.59 11.54 -3.23
CA THR A 157 0.75 11.26 -4.66
C THR A 157 -0.58 10.97 -5.34
N ILE A 158 -1.49 10.27 -4.65
CA ILE A 158 -2.83 9.94 -5.16
C ILE A 158 -3.74 11.18 -5.20
N LEU A 159 -3.76 11.98 -4.12
CA LEU A 159 -4.71 13.09 -3.96
C LEU A 159 -4.28 14.37 -4.70
N LYS A 160 -2.98 14.69 -4.71
CA LYS A 160 -2.48 15.96 -5.26
C LYS A 160 -2.89 16.19 -6.73
N PRO A 161 -2.80 15.21 -7.64
CA PRO A 161 -3.27 15.38 -9.02
C PRO A 161 -4.77 15.67 -9.11
N LYS A 162 -5.60 15.13 -8.21
CA LYS A 162 -7.05 15.38 -8.20
C LYS A 162 -7.36 16.80 -7.76
N ARG A 163 -6.64 17.31 -6.75
CA ARG A 163 -6.70 18.73 -6.37
C ARG A 163 -6.24 19.66 -7.49
N ASP A 164 -5.24 19.24 -8.26
CA ASP A 164 -4.75 20.05 -9.37
C ASP A 164 -5.77 20.22 -10.50
N ILE A 165 -6.72 19.28 -10.66
CA ILE A 165 -7.86 19.45 -11.58
C ILE A 165 -8.65 20.71 -11.19
N VAL A 166 -9.02 20.85 -9.92
CA VAL A 166 -9.78 22.03 -9.43
C VAL A 166 -8.93 23.28 -9.55
N ASN A 167 -7.67 23.25 -9.13
CA ASN A 167 -6.80 24.42 -9.23
C ASN A 167 -6.59 24.92 -10.67
N LYS A 168 -6.71 24.03 -11.66
CA LYS A 168 -6.59 24.34 -13.09
C LYS A 168 -7.92 24.70 -13.75
N GLY A 169 -9.03 24.80 -13.02
CA GLY A 169 -10.33 25.20 -13.57
C GLY A 169 -11.32 24.06 -13.81
N GLY A 170 -10.95 22.83 -13.45
CA GLY A 170 -11.81 21.65 -13.59
C GLY A 170 -12.71 21.37 -12.39
N THR A 171 -13.38 20.23 -12.45
CA THR A 171 -14.22 19.66 -11.37
C THR A 171 -13.77 18.23 -11.09
N MET A 172 -13.64 17.87 -9.81
CA MET A 172 -13.33 16.50 -9.40
C MET A 172 -14.47 15.55 -9.78
N ARG A 173 -14.14 14.27 -9.99
CA ARG A 173 -15.17 13.24 -10.20
C ARG A 173 -15.80 12.87 -8.86
N PRO A 174 -17.09 12.48 -8.82
CA PRO A 174 -17.75 12.03 -7.59
C PRO A 174 -16.96 10.98 -6.80
N LYS A 175 -16.37 10.01 -7.49
CA LYS A 175 -15.54 8.96 -6.85
C LYS A 175 -14.25 9.47 -6.21
N ASP A 176 -13.71 10.61 -6.66
CA ASP A 176 -12.52 11.20 -6.04
C ASP A 176 -12.94 12.02 -4.80
N ILE A 177 -14.07 12.75 -4.89
CA ILE A 177 -14.63 13.62 -3.82
C ILE A 177 -14.83 12.88 -2.50
N ARG A 178 -15.31 11.64 -2.54
CA ARG A 178 -15.54 10.83 -1.33
C ARG A 178 -14.29 10.72 -0.45
N TYR A 179 -13.11 10.66 -1.05
CA TYR A 179 -11.85 10.52 -0.29
C TYR A 179 -11.33 11.85 0.26
N PHE A 180 -11.70 12.97 -0.36
CA PHE A 180 -11.39 14.30 0.16
C PHE A 180 -12.26 14.69 1.36
N SER A 181 -13.36 13.99 1.57
CA SER A 181 -14.29 14.20 2.70
C SER A 181 -14.31 13.00 3.66
N ASP A 182 -13.38 12.05 3.50
CA ASP A 182 -13.32 10.86 4.34
C ASP A 182 -12.83 11.23 5.75
N LYS A 183 -13.71 11.04 6.73
CA LYS A 183 -13.44 11.35 8.14
C LYS A 183 -12.23 10.59 8.68
N LYS A 184 -12.08 9.30 8.35
CA LYS A 184 -10.98 8.48 8.88
C LYS A 184 -9.63 8.97 8.36
N LEU A 185 -9.57 9.33 7.08
CA LEU A 185 -8.37 9.92 6.50
C LEU A 185 -8.05 11.27 7.16
N ILE A 186 -9.02 12.18 7.29
CA ILE A 186 -8.77 13.51 7.83
C ILE A 186 -8.32 13.44 9.29
N SER A 187 -9.00 12.66 10.13
CA SER A 187 -8.59 12.45 11.52
C SER A 187 -7.17 11.87 11.61
N ALA A 188 -6.85 10.83 10.83
CA ALA A 188 -5.51 10.25 10.81
C ALA A 188 -4.41 11.27 10.45
N LEU A 189 -4.72 12.22 9.55
CA LEU A 189 -3.80 13.30 9.18
C LEU A 189 -3.64 14.36 10.29
N VAL A 190 -4.72 14.67 11.02
CA VAL A 190 -4.71 15.64 12.13
C VAL A 190 -3.99 15.05 13.36
N GLU A 191 -4.16 13.76 13.63
CA GLU A 191 -3.40 13.06 14.68
C GLU A 191 -1.88 13.04 14.37
N ASN A 192 -1.52 13.10 13.08
CA ASN A 192 -0.14 13.05 12.61
C ASN A 192 0.39 14.41 12.11
N LEU A 193 -0.04 15.52 12.72
CA LEU A 193 0.49 16.85 12.40
C LEU A 193 2.01 17.01 12.66
N GLY A 194 2.68 16.06 13.31
CA GLY A 194 4.14 16.01 13.36
C GLY A 194 4.78 15.71 12.00
N GLU A 195 4.11 14.94 11.14
CA GLU A 195 4.61 14.49 9.85
C GLU A 195 4.43 15.58 8.77
N PRO A 196 5.51 16.09 8.14
CA PRO A 196 5.42 17.13 7.12
C PRO A 196 4.47 16.81 5.96
N LYS A 197 4.36 15.54 5.57
CA LYS A 197 3.49 15.11 4.48
C LYS A 197 2.02 15.14 4.86
N ALA A 198 1.66 14.84 6.12
CA ALA A 198 0.29 14.92 6.61
C ALA A 198 -0.28 16.35 6.45
N LYS A 199 0.50 17.37 6.82
CA LYS A 199 0.14 18.79 6.63
C LYS A 199 -0.16 19.12 5.17
N LYS A 200 0.70 18.66 4.25
CA LYS A 200 0.52 18.88 2.81
C LYS A 200 -0.74 18.22 2.29
N ILE A 201 -1.09 17.04 2.79
CA ILE A 201 -2.32 16.36 2.40
C ILE A 201 -3.54 17.11 2.92
N LEU A 202 -3.55 17.59 4.16
CA LEU A 202 -4.63 18.43 4.69
C LEU A 202 -4.84 19.70 3.85
N GLU A 203 -3.74 20.34 3.44
CA GLU A 203 -3.81 21.48 2.51
C GLU A 203 -4.30 21.10 1.10
N VAL A 204 -4.09 19.86 0.69
CA VAL A 204 -4.67 19.28 -0.53
C VAL A 204 -6.15 18.97 -0.32
N ILE A 205 -6.59 18.63 0.88
CA ILE A 205 -8.00 18.38 1.19
C ILE A 205 -8.82 19.67 1.22
N GLU A 206 -8.26 20.75 1.77
CA GLU A 206 -8.88 22.07 1.91
C GLU A 206 -10.12 22.10 2.83
N GLU A 207 -11.27 22.58 2.35
CA GLU A 207 -12.45 22.90 3.17
C GLU A 207 -12.91 21.74 4.07
N PRO A 208 -12.98 20.46 3.61
CA PRO A 208 -13.33 19.35 4.49
C PRO A 208 -12.39 19.14 5.68
N ALA A 209 -11.14 19.56 5.59
CA ALA A 209 -10.18 19.42 6.68
C ALA A 209 -10.31 20.53 7.73
N LEU A 210 -10.95 21.66 7.43
CA LEU A 210 -10.99 22.82 8.31
C LEU A 210 -11.69 22.53 9.64
N GLU A 211 -12.81 21.80 9.61
CA GLU A 211 -13.57 21.44 10.81
C GLU A 211 -12.69 20.66 11.81
N TYR A 212 -12.00 19.63 11.32
CA TYR A 212 -11.12 18.78 12.12
C TYR A 212 -9.88 19.55 12.61
N LEU A 213 -9.31 20.44 11.80
CA LEU A 213 -8.16 21.25 12.22
C LEU A 213 -8.50 22.22 13.34
N MET A 214 -9.73 22.75 13.35
CA MET A 214 -10.22 23.63 14.42
C MET A 214 -10.54 22.85 15.69
N ALA A 215 -11.12 21.66 15.56
CA ALA A 215 -11.52 20.83 16.70
C ALA A 215 -10.34 20.12 17.37
N GLU A 216 -9.41 19.57 16.59
CA GLU A 216 -8.42 18.58 17.06
C GLU A 216 -6.97 19.02 16.81
N GLY A 217 -6.73 20.00 15.93
CA GLY A 217 -5.38 20.32 15.45
C GLY A 217 -4.54 21.27 16.32
N GLY A 218 -5.14 21.91 17.33
CA GLY A 218 -4.47 22.88 18.19
C GLY A 218 -3.76 24.01 17.43
N THR A 219 -2.63 24.51 17.95
CA THR A 219 -1.89 25.61 17.32
C THR A 219 -1.33 25.28 15.94
N ALA A 220 -0.92 24.02 15.73
CA ALA A 220 -0.48 23.53 14.42
C ALA A 220 -1.64 23.54 13.41
N GLY A 221 -2.83 23.11 13.84
CA GLY A 221 -4.07 23.14 13.08
C GLY A 221 -4.46 24.54 12.64
N SER A 222 -4.34 25.54 13.51
CA SER A 222 -4.61 26.95 13.18
C SER A 222 -3.70 27.47 12.07
N LYS A 223 -2.40 27.13 12.08
CA LYS A 223 -1.45 27.53 11.02
C LYS A 223 -1.82 26.90 9.67
N ILE A 224 -2.21 25.63 9.66
CA ILE A 224 -2.62 24.92 8.45
C ILE A 224 -3.94 25.47 7.92
N SER A 225 -4.91 25.74 8.80
CA SER A 225 -6.18 26.37 8.45
C SER A 225 -5.99 27.73 7.78
N ALA A 226 -5.07 28.56 8.30
CA ALA A 226 -4.71 29.82 7.67
C ALA A 226 -4.09 29.63 6.27
N SER A 227 -3.24 28.61 6.09
CA SER A 227 -2.68 28.24 4.78
C SER A 227 -3.77 27.80 3.80
N ILE A 228 -4.70 26.95 4.23
CA ILE A 228 -5.86 26.51 3.44
C ILE A 228 -6.70 27.71 3.00
N ASN A 229 -7.07 28.59 3.93
CA ASN A 229 -7.88 29.77 3.64
C ASN A 229 -7.20 30.69 2.61
N LYS A 230 -5.88 30.89 2.70
CA LYS A 230 -5.12 31.65 1.69
C LYS A 230 -5.20 31.00 0.30
N LYS A 231 -5.10 29.66 0.21
CA LYS A 231 -5.23 28.93 -1.06
C LYS A 231 -6.64 29.05 -1.65
N ILE A 232 -7.67 28.92 -0.82
CA ILE A 232 -9.07 29.09 -1.23
C ILE A 232 -9.29 30.51 -1.76
N GLN A 233 -8.86 31.54 -1.03
CA GLN A 233 -8.98 32.94 -1.47
C GLN A 233 -8.26 33.17 -2.81
N LYS A 234 -7.05 32.63 -2.97
CA LYS A 234 -6.31 32.73 -4.24
C LYS A 234 -7.07 32.06 -5.39
N ARG A 235 -7.68 30.89 -5.17
CA ARG A 235 -8.51 30.22 -6.17
C ARG A 235 -9.76 31.04 -6.49
N LYS A 236 -10.48 31.55 -5.48
CA LYS A 236 -11.70 32.36 -5.66
C LYS A 236 -11.45 33.66 -6.43
N LYS A 237 -10.27 34.28 -6.30
CA LYS A 237 -9.88 35.42 -7.16
C LYS A 237 -9.85 35.06 -8.65
N LYS A 238 -9.44 33.83 -8.99
CA LYS A 238 -9.40 33.34 -10.38
C LYS A 238 -10.74 32.77 -10.84
N TYR A 239 -11.44 32.09 -9.94
CA TYR A 239 -12.72 31.43 -10.18
C TYR A 239 -13.72 31.81 -9.07
N PRO A 240 -14.46 32.92 -9.21
CA PRO A 240 -15.32 33.47 -8.16
C PRO A 240 -16.36 32.49 -7.60
N SER A 241 -16.93 31.65 -8.46
CA SER A 241 -17.93 30.64 -8.09
C SER A 241 -17.33 29.35 -7.53
N SER A 242 -16.01 29.26 -7.35
CA SER A 242 -15.37 28.00 -6.94
C SER A 242 -15.81 27.52 -5.55
N ASN A 243 -15.99 26.20 -5.46
CA ASN A 243 -16.07 25.45 -4.21
C ASN A 243 -14.84 24.53 -4.07
N TRP A 244 -14.80 23.68 -3.04
CA TRP A 244 -13.64 22.82 -2.81
C TRP A 244 -13.46 21.68 -3.81
N TYR A 245 -14.47 21.30 -4.60
CA TYR A 245 -14.34 20.21 -5.59
C TYR A 245 -14.53 20.67 -7.04
N SER A 246 -14.94 21.92 -7.27
CA SER A 246 -15.21 22.51 -8.58
C SER A 246 -14.73 23.95 -8.63
N ALA A 247 -13.88 24.28 -9.61
CA ALA A 247 -13.49 25.66 -9.85
C ALA A 247 -14.64 26.51 -10.36
N THR A 248 -15.57 25.94 -11.13
CA THR A 248 -16.69 26.68 -11.72
C THR A 248 -17.93 26.68 -10.84
N GLY A 249 -17.88 26.04 -9.66
CA GLY A 249 -19.03 25.92 -8.76
C GLY A 249 -20.08 24.93 -9.24
N LYS A 250 -19.73 24.03 -10.16
CA LYS A 250 -20.64 22.99 -10.63
C LYS A 250 -21.02 22.09 -9.46
N THR A 251 -22.32 21.95 -9.22
CA THR A 251 -22.87 20.96 -8.30
C THR A 251 -22.93 19.60 -9.00
N LEU A 252 -22.66 18.53 -8.24
CA LEU A 252 -22.69 17.14 -8.72
C LEU A 252 -23.94 16.44 -8.21
#